data_AF-A0A955RJQ1-F1
#
_entry.id   AF-A0A955RJQ1-F1
#
_cell.length_a   1.000
_cell.length_b   1.000
_cell.length_c   1.000
_cell.angle_alpha   90.00
_cell.angle_beta   90.00
_cell.angle_gamma   90.00
#
_symmetry.space_group_name_H-M   'P 1'
#
loop_
_entity.id
_entity.type
_entity.pdbx_description
1 polymer ?
#
loop_
_entity_poly.entity_id
_entity_poly.type
_entity_poly.pdbx_seq_one_letter_code
_entity_poly.pdbx_strand_id
1 'polypeptide(L)'
;MKRILAILSVILAGFVTSFIISTLFLGYENTLIGLNVFTRRLIPRENPEKIFAQADSTAGRVLGVEAESEYDTIDITSVKIYESETEPAPFIIPTDGIAAHALFLYDPVKHDGVDIWTRVDGKGLAGSKGNPVYAACSGTVTRVFAPNQEIEIICEDIDESFADYVPSLKVKTLYSHMGDAVTGEWYHSLRVGQTVQQGELIGYQGNISSFAPWNRVTHLHFGVYDLTQSGRPSLDPSDYIGVSATKLGQKFEVNIDTN
;
A
#
# COMPACT_ATOMS: atom_id res chain seq x y z
N MET A 1 -1.71 33.57 32.47
CA MET A 1 -0.37 33.85 31.91
C MET A 1 0.78 33.22 32.68
N LYS A 2 1.03 33.53 33.97
CA LYS A 2 2.22 33.00 34.71
C LYS A 2 2.38 31.46 34.66
N ARG A 3 1.28 30.69 34.75
CA ARG A 3 1.29 29.22 34.67
C ARG A 3 1.65 28.68 33.28
N ILE A 4 1.15 29.32 32.21
CA ILE A 4 1.46 28.93 30.82
C ILE A 4 2.94 29.17 30.54
N LEU A 5 3.47 30.32 30.97
CA LEU A 5 4.88 30.64 30.82
C LEU A 5 5.77 29.62 31.55
N ALA A 6 5.40 29.23 32.77
CA ALA A 6 6.13 28.20 33.52
C ALA A 6 6.13 26.84 32.82
N ILE A 7 4.99 26.40 32.27
CA ILE A 7 4.89 25.15 31.51
C ILE A 7 5.78 25.18 30.27
N LEU A 8 5.75 26.27 29.51
CA LEU A 8 6.60 26.43 28.31
C LEU A 8 8.09 26.43 28.66
N SER A 9 8.48 27.06 29.78
CA SER A 9 9.86 27.05 30.26
C SER A 9 10.34 25.66 30.63
N VAL A 10 9.50 24.84 31.27
CA VAL A 10 9.84 23.45 31.64
C VAL A 10 10.01 22.58 30.39
N ILE A 11 9.10 22.70 29.42
CA ILE A 11 9.18 21.96 28.16
C ILE A 11 10.45 22.34 27.38
N LEU A 12 10.75 23.64 27.28
CA LEU A 12 11.94 24.13 26.58
C LEU A 12 13.23 23.63 27.26
N ALA A 13 13.29 23.70 28.58
CA ALA A 13 14.44 23.20 29.34
C ALA A 13 14.65 21.69 29.11
N GLY A 14 13.58 20.90 29.18
CA GLY A 14 13.63 19.46 28.91
C GLY A 14 14.11 19.14 27.50
N PHE A 15 13.64 19.89 26.50
CA PHE A 15 14.06 19.72 25.11
C PHE A 15 15.55 20.04 24.92
N VAL A 16 16.04 21.15 25.47
CA VAL A 16 17.45 21.53 25.40
C VAL A 16 18.34 20.50 26.08
N THR A 17 17.97 20.03 27.28
CA THR A 17 18.71 18.98 27.99
C THR A 17 18.75 17.68 27.18
N SER A 18 17.62 17.26 26.61
CA SER A 18 17.56 16.06 25.76
C SER A 18 18.44 16.19 24.52
N PHE A 19 18.49 17.37 23.88
CA PHE A 19 19.32 17.62 22.71
C PHE A 19 20.81 17.55 23.04
N ILE A 20 21.23 18.14 24.16
CA ILE A 20 22.62 18.11 24.63
C ILE A 20 23.04 16.67 24.95
N ILE A 21 22.23 15.94 25.72
CA ILE A 21 22.51 14.54 26.07
C ILE A 21 22.61 13.70 24.80
N SER A 22 21.65 13.81 23.87
CA SER A 22 21.69 13.08 22.60
C SER A 22 22.95 13.39 21.81
N THR A 23 23.36 14.66 21.73
CA THR A 23 24.55 15.07 20.98
C THR A 23 25.83 14.48 21.58
N LEU A 24 25.93 14.45 22.92
CA LEU A 24 27.08 13.90 23.63
C LEU A 24 27.20 12.37 23.47
N PHE A 25 26.08 11.64 23.50
CA PHE A 25 26.09 10.17 23.47
C PHE A 25 26.00 9.58 22.07
N LEU A 26 25.25 10.22 21.16
CA LEU A 26 24.93 9.68 19.84
C LEU A 26 25.65 10.44 18.71
N GLY A 27 26.26 11.59 19.01
CA GLY A 27 26.82 12.49 18.02
C GLY A 27 25.78 13.43 17.41
N TYR A 28 26.27 14.52 16.82
CA TYR A 28 25.45 15.59 16.25
C TYR A 28 24.55 15.10 15.10
N GLU A 29 25.10 14.33 14.16
CA GLU A 29 24.38 13.83 12.99
C GLU A 29 23.20 12.93 13.38
N ASN A 30 23.41 11.95 14.26
CA ASN A 30 22.35 11.05 14.72
C ASN A 30 21.29 11.78 15.54
N THR A 31 21.69 12.81 16.29
CA THR A 31 20.76 13.67 17.03
C THR A 31 19.86 14.47 16.09
N LEU A 32 20.40 15.00 14.99
CA LEU A 32 19.60 15.67 13.96
C LEU A 32 18.65 14.71 13.24
N ILE A 33 19.08 13.49 12.93
CA ILE A 33 18.20 12.46 12.32
C ILE A 33 17.04 12.14 13.26
N GLY A 34 17.33 11.86 14.54
CA GLY A 34 16.30 11.59 15.55
C GLY A 34 15.33 12.76 15.72
N LEU A 35 15.84 13.99 15.72
CA LEU A 35 15.02 15.20 15.76
C LEU A 35 14.13 15.35 14.52
N ASN A 36 14.64 15.02 13.33
CA ASN A 36 13.89 15.06 12.08
C ASN A 36 12.76 14.02 12.10
N VAL A 37 13.01 12.79 12.57
CA VAL A 37 11.97 11.75 12.73
C VAL A 37 10.91 12.19 13.74
N PHE A 38 11.33 12.73 14.89
CA PHE A 38 10.42 13.18 15.94
C PHE A 38 9.55 14.37 15.48
N THR A 39 10.16 15.35 14.82
CA THR A 39 9.43 16.51 14.29
C THR A 39 8.46 16.12 13.17
N ARG A 40 8.83 15.17 12.29
CA ARG A 40 7.91 14.59 11.28
C ARG A 40 6.69 13.90 11.90
N ARG A 41 6.83 13.30 13.10
CA ARG A 41 5.71 12.64 13.81
C ARG A 41 4.82 13.62 14.56
N LEU A 42 5.39 14.66 15.17
CA LEU A 42 4.63 15.64 15.98
C LEU A 42 3.97 16.75 15.17
N ILE A 43 4.64 17.16 14.10
CA ILE A 43 4.15 18.15 13.17
C ILE A 43 4.12 17.40 11.84
N PRO A 44 2.99 16.76 11.46
CA PRO A 44 2.85 16.22 10.11
C PRO A 44 3.12 17.37 9.15
N ARG A 45 4.35 17.40 8.61
CA ARG A 45 4.87 18.63 7.97
C ARG A 45 4.25 18.86 6.61
N GLU A 46 3.46 17.90 6.13
CA GLU A 46 2.59 18.05 4.98
C GLU A 46 1.27 17.37 5.32
N ASN A 47 0.17 18.10 5.16
CA ASN A 47 -1.14 17.47 5.03
C ASN A 47 -0.96 16.46 3.87
N PRO A 48 -1.28 15.16 4.00
CA PRO A 48 -1.21 14.25 2.85
C PRO A 48 -2.00 14.83 1.67
N GLU A 49 -3.08 15.58 1.94
CA GLU A 49 -3.80 16.39 0.95
C GLU A 49 -2.92 17.30 0.08
N LYS A 50 -1.79 17.84 0.57
CA LYS A 50 -0.89 18.71 -0.21
C LYS A 50 0.13 17.96 -1.06
N ILE A 51 0.54 16.75 -0.67
CA ILE A 51 1.37 15.90 -1.55
C ILE A 51 0.51 15.40 -2.73
N PHE A 52 -0.78 15.16 -2.50
CA PHE A 52 -1.72 14.79 -3.55
C PHE A 52 -2.28 15.98 -4.36
N ALA A 53 -2.39 17.18 -3.78
CA ALA A 53 -2.92 18.38 -4.48
C ALA A 53 -1.85 19.26 -5.15
N GLN A 54 -0.56 18.87 -5.11
CA GLN A 54 0.52 19.61 -5.77
C GLN A 54 1.00 18.96 -7.07
N ALA A 55 0.20 18.05 -7.63
CA ALA A 55 0.09 17.90 -9.08
C ALA A 55 -0.85 19.02 -9.58
N ASP A 56 -0.25 20.18 -9.87
CA ASP A 56 -0.82 21.35 -10.54
C ASP A 56 -2.04 22.05 -9.89
N SER A 57 -1.80 22.71 -8.76
CA SER A 57 -2.74 23.65 -8.16
C SER A 57 -2.82 24.97 -8.95
N THR A 58 -3.59 25.00 -10.03
CA THR A 58 -4.25 26.21 -10.54
C THR A 58 -5.77 26.07 -10.64
N ALA A 59 -6.43 25.44 -9.65
CA ALA A 59 -7.84 25.70 -9.34
C ALA A 59 -8.12 25.36 -7.87
N GLY A 60 -8.99 26.13 -7.22
CA GLY A 60 -9.02 26.24 -5.76
C GLY A 60 -10.25 25.65 -5.07
N ARG A 61 -10.02 25.33 -3.79
CA ARG A 61 -10.90 25.36 -2.60
C ARG A 61 -12.25 24.62 -2.59
N VAL A 62 -12.24 23.54 -1.78
CA VAL A 62 -12.94 23.37 -0.47
C VAL A 62 -14.43 22.95 -0.46
N LEU A 63 -14.61 21.73 0.08
CA LEU A 63 -15.72 21.14 0.86
C LEU A 63 -17.07 20.89 0.16
N GLY A 64 -17.34 19.60 -0.02
CA GLY A 64 -18.67 19.02 -0.20
C GLY A 64 -18.84 18.45 -1.59
N VAL A 65 -19.01 17.13 -1.65
CA VAL A 65 -19.73 16.38 -2.71
C VAL A 65 -19.45 16.87 -4.13
N GLU A 66 -18.49 16.23 -4.81
CA GLU A 66 -18.17 16.25 -6.26
C GLU A 66 -16.65 16.30 -6.46
N ALA A 67 -15.94 15.25 -6.04
CA ALA A 67 -14.59 14.97 -6.51
C ALA A 67 -14.62 13.79 -7.51
N GLU A 68 -15.68 13.69 -8.32
CA GLU A 68 -15.71 12.77 -9.46
C GLU A 68 -14.91 13.32 -10.65
N SER A 69 -14.50 14.60 -10.65
CA SER A 69 -14.08 15.28 -11.89
C SER A 69 -12.57 15.51 -12.08
N GLU A 70 -11.69 15.21 -11.12
CA GLU A 70 -10.26 15.52 -11.29
C GLU A 70 -9.40 14.31 -11.73
N TYR A 71 -9.95 13.09 -11.64
CA TYR A 71 -9.34 11.88 -12.21
C TYR A 71 -9.89 11.50 -13.60
N ASP A 72 -10.95 12.17 -14.06
CA ASP A 72 -11.64 11.88 -15.33
C ASP A 72 -10.81 12.30 -16.56
N THR A 73 -9.63 12.88 -16.37
CA THR A 73 -8.73 13.35 -17.44
C THR A 73 -7.29 12.89 -17.31
N ILE A 74 -6.99 11.80 -16.58
CA ILE A 74 -5.73 11.11 -16.85
C ILE A 74 -5.84 10.63 -18.29
N ASP A 75 -5.03 11.20 -19.19
CA ASP A 75 -5.02 10.79 -20.59
C ASP A 75 -4.30 9.43 -20.73
N ILE A 76 -5.02 8.39 -20.34
CA ILE A 76 -4.59 6.99 -20.34
C ILE A 76 -4.43 6.46 -21.77
N THR A 77 -4.89 7.19 -22.79
CA THR A 77 -4.69 6.82 -24.19
C THR A 77 -3.21 6.87 -24.61
N SER A 78 -2.37 7.52 -23.79
CA SER A 78 -0.91 7.54 -23.95
C SER A 78 -0.17 6.42 -23.20
N VAL A 79 -0.86 5.66 -22.34
CA VAL A 79 -0.22 4.59 -21.57
C VAL A 79 -0.01 3.39 -22.47
N LYS A 80 1.26 3.10 -22.75
CA LYS A 80 1.64 1.87 -23.46
C LYS A 80 1.32 0.69 -22.56
N ILE A 81 0.41 -0.16 -23.02
CA ILE A 81 0.11 -1.43 -22.35
C ILE A 81 1.26 -2.40 -22.63
N TYR A 82 1.77 -3.01 -21.56
CA TYR A 82 2.78 -4.06 -21.66
C TYR A 82 2.13 -5.40 -21.36
N GLU A 83 2.33 -6.35 -22.27
CA GLU A 83 2.00 -7.75 -22.02
C GLU A 83 2.84 -8.26 -20.85
N SER A 84 2.28 -9.24 -20.13
CA SER A 84 2.96 -9.87 -19.01
C SER A 84 4.10 -10.76 -19.52
N GLU A 85 5.34 -10.32 -19.36
CA GLU A 85 6.49 -11.22 -19.41
C GLU A 85 6.61 -11.85 -18.02
N THR A 86 6.30 -13.14 -17.90
CA THR A 86 6.34 -13.86 -16.63
C THR A 86 7.74 -14.40 -16.38
N GLU A 87 8.39 -13.90 -15.32
CA GLU A 87 9.59 -14.51 -14.77
C GLU A 87 9.23 -15.65 -13.80
N PRO A 88 10.13 -16.62 -13.53
CA PRO A 88 9.92 -17.61 -12.48
C PRO A 88 9.68 -16.92 -11.14
N ALA A 89 8.54 -17.19 -10.51
CA ALA A 89 8.16 -16.55 -9.26
C ALA A 89 7.40 -17.53 -8.34
N PRO A 90 7.53 -17.41 -7.01
CA PRO A 90 6.89 -18.33 -6.08
C PRO A 90 5.38 -18.11 -5.96
N PHE A 91 4.87 -16.92 -6.29
CA PHE A 91 3.46 -16.56 -6.14
C PHE A 91 2.76 -16.42 -7.48
N ILE A 92 1.44 -16.65 -7.45
CA ILE A 92 0.58 -16.24 -8.57
C ILE A 92 0.27 -14.75 -8.48
N ILE A 93 -0.07 -14.16 -9.62
CA ILE A 93 -0.68 -12.83 -9.65
C ILE A 93 -2.04 -12.90 -8.93
N PRO A 94 -2.30 -12.03 -7.93
CA PRO A 94 -3.48 -12.17 -7.07
C PRO A 94 -4.79 -11.70 -7.71
N THR A 95 -4.74 -10.90 -8.77
CA THR A 95 -5.93 -10.36 -9.44
C THR A 95 -5.59 -9.90 -10.85
N ASP A 96 -6.59 -9.96 -11.74
CA ASP A 96 -6.48 -9.31 -13.04
C ASP A 96 -6.48 -7.79 -12.86
N GLY A 97 -5.83 -7.08 -13.77
CA GLY A 97 -5.94 -5.62 -13.85
C GLY A 97 -4.74 -4.95 -14.51
N ILE A 98 -4.53 -3.69 -14.13
CA ILE A 98 -3.51 -2.84 -14.73
C ILE A 98 -2.88 -1.87 -13.72
N ALA A 99 -1.58 -1.67 -13.85
CA ALA A 99 -0.84 -0.58 -13.22
C ALA A 99 -1.17 0.75 -13.92
N ALA A 100 -2.29 1.39 -13.57
CA ALA A 100 -2.80 2.55 -14.31
C ALA A 100 -2.21 3.92 -13.88
N HIS A 101 -1.45 3.99 -12.78
CA HIS A 101 -0.98 5.26 -12.25
C HIS A 101 0.38 5.17 -11.55
N ALA A 102 1.31 6.09 -11.84
CA ALA A 102 2.71 6.02 -11.37
C ALA A 102 2.87 6.11 -9.84
N LEU A 103 2.06 6.93 -9.16
CA LEU A 103 2.03 7.03 -7.68
C LEU A 103 1.53 5.76 -6.96
N PHE A 104 1.06 4.78 -7.70
CA PHE A 104 0.47 3.54 -7.21
C PHE A 104 1.37 2.33 -7.51
N LEU A 105 2.57 2.60 -8.00
CA LEU A 105 3.62 1.62 -8.26
C LEU A 105 4.60 1.61 -7.09
N TYR A 106 5.23 0.46 -6.86
CA TYR A 106 6.18 0.27 -5.74
C TYR A 106 7.30 1.33 -5.71
N ASP A 107 7.76 1.75 -6.89
CA ASP A 107 8.75 2.81 -7.15
C ASP A 107 8.35 3.52 -8.47
N PRO A 108 8.57 4.84 -8.70
CA PRO A 108 9.55 5.78 -8.12
C PRO A 108 9.11 6.57 -6.87
N VAL A 109 7.86 6.42 -6.43
CA VAL A 109 7.36 7.06 -5.19
C VAL A 109 7.13 5.93 -4.22
N LYS A 110 7.91 5.88 -3.12
CA LYS A 110 7.87 4.77 -2.16
C LYS A 110 6.43 4.47 -1.75
N HIS A 111 5.92 3.38 -2.30
CA HIS A 111 4.60 2.83 -2.09
C HIS A 111 4.82 1.38 -1.66
N ASP A 112 4.31 1.00 -0.48
CA ASP A 112 4.64 -0.28 0.15
C ASP A 112 3.89 -1.48 -0.49
N GLY A 113 3.76 -1.47 -1.82
CA GLY A 113 3.06 -2.44 -2.64
C GLY A 113 2.81 -1.93 -4.07
N VAL A 114 1.90 -2.59 -4.75
CA VAL A 114 1.39 -2.20 -6.08
C VAL A 114 -0.12 -2.15 -6.03
N ASP A 115 -0.71 -1.11 -6.64
CA ASP A 115 -2.15 -1.08 -6.82
C ASP A 115 -2.51 -1.54 -8.23
N ILE A 116 -3.24 -2.65 -8.27
CA ILE A 116 -3.72 -3.29 -9.49
C ILE A 116 -5.15 -2.81 -9.71
N TRP A 117 -5.34 -1.88 -10.64
CA TRP A 117 -6.65 -1.29 -10.90
C TRP A 117 -7.53 -2.25 -11.68
N THR A 118 -8.82 -2.30 -11.37
CA THR A 118 -9.79 -3.12 -12.12
C THR A 118 -9.84 -2.69 -13.59
N ARG A 119 -9.86 -1.38 -13.80
CA ARG A 119 -9.98 -0.72 -15.10
C ARG A 119 -9.12 0.54 -15.09
N VAL A 120 -8.70 0.96 -16.27
CA VAL A 120 -7.92 2.20 -16.45
C VAL A 120 -8.65 3.44 -15.93
N ASP A 121 -9.98 3.50 -16.07
CA ASP A 121 -10.83 4.59 -15.58
C ASP A 121 -11.06 4.56 -14.05
N GLY A 122 -10.40 3.64 -13.34
CA GLY A 122 -10.53 3.47 -11.89
C GLY A 122 -11.88 2.93 -11.43
N LYS A 123 -12.75 2.47 -12.32
CA LYS A 123 -14.08 1.95 -11.96
C LYS A 123 -14.06 0.43 -11.77
N GLY A 124 -14.98 -0.08 -10.98
CA GLY A 124 -15.23 -1.51 -10.84
C GLY A 124 -15.91 -2.12 -12.08
N LEU A 125 -16.16 -3.43 -12.03
CA LEU A 125 -16.94 -4.14 -13.04
C LEU A 125 -18.44 -3.93 -12.85
N ALA A 126 -18.89 -3.89 -11.59
CA ALA A 126 -20.27 -3.68 -11.19
C ALA A 126 -20.31 -2.79 -9.94
N GLY A 127 -20.52 -1.48 -10.14
CA GLY A 127 -20.38 -0.50 -9.07
C GLY A 127 -18.91 -0.41 -8.61
N SER A 128 -18.67 -0.51 -7.31
CA SER A 128 -17.33 -0.52 -6.70
C SER A 128 -16.70 -1.91 -6.63
N LYS A 129 -17.39 -2.98 -7.04
CA LYS A 129 -16.84 -4.34 -7.02
C LYS A 129 -16.02 -4.58 -8.28
N GLY A 130 -14.75 -4.95 -8.11
CA GLY A 130 -13.81 -5.18 -9.21
C GLY A 130 -13.55 -6.65 -9.50
N ASN A 131 -12.31 -6.98 -9.90
CA ASN A 131 -11.92 -8.32 -10.31
C ASN A 131 -11.77 -9.29 -9.12
N PRO A 132 -11.87 -10.60 -9.43
CA PRO A 132 -11.19 -11.72 -8.80
C PRO A 132 -10.03 -11.44 -7.86
N VAL A 133 -10.10 -11.63 -6.53
CA VAL A 133 -8.87 -11.65 -5.72
C VAL A 133 -8.61 -13.05 -5.20
N TYR A 134 -7.46 -13.60 -5.56
CA TYR A 134 -6.99 -14.92 -5.21
C TYR A 134 -5.78 -14.83 -4.27
N ALA A 135 -5.61 -15.83 -3.40
CA ALA A 135 -4.43 -15.91 -2.56
C ALA A 135 -3.19 -16.15 -3.43
N ALA A 136 -2.23 -15.22 -3.37
CA ALA A 136 -0.97 -15.29 -4.11
C ALA A 136 -0.08 -16.47 -3.66
N CYS A 137 -0.23 -16.89 -2.40
CA CYS A 137 0.49 -17.99 -1.76
C CYS A 137 -0.46 -18.81 -0.89
N SER A 138 -0.14 -20.09 -0.68
CA SER A 138 -0.76 -20.88 0.40
C SER A 138 -0.30 -20.33 1.74
N GLY A 139 -1.17 -20.32 2.74
CA GLY A 139 -0.85 -19.69 4.01
C GLY A 139 -1.96 -19.62 5.02
N THR A 140 -1.70 -18.90 6.11
CA THR A 140 -2.68 -18.65 7.18
C THR A 140 -2.99 -17.16 7.30
N VAL A 141 -4.28 -16.81 7.30
CA VAL A 141 -4.77 -15.46 7.54
C VAL A 141 -4.42 -15.04 8.97
N THR A 142 -3.56 -14.03 9.12
CA THR A 142 -3.15 -13.53 10.44
C THR A 142 -3.81 -12.23 10.84
N ARG A 143 -4.39 -11.50 9.88
CA ARG A 143 -5.08 -10.24 10.15
C ARG A 143 -6.23 -10.05 9.18
N VAL A 144 -7.35 -9.58 9.73
CA VAL A 144 -8.49 -9.02 9.00
C VAL A 144 -8.76 -7.66 9.62
N PHE A 145 -8.59 -6.57 8.88
CA PHE A 145 -8.68 -5.20 9.40
C PHE A 145 -9.73 -4.38 8.66
N ALA A 146 -10.87 -4.19 9.31
CA ALA A 146 -12.07 -3.60 8.71
C ALA A 146 -11.90 -2.18 8.10
N PRO A 147 -11.14 -1.23 8.67
CA PRO A 147 -11.09 0.13 8.12
C PRO A 147 -10.67 0.24 6.65
N ASN A 148 -9.86 -0.71 6.15
CA ASN A 148 -9.45 -0.80 4.74
C ASN A 148 -9.81 -2.16 4.12
N GLN A 149 -10.51 -3.02 4.86
CA GLN A 149 -10.70 -4.43 4.52
C GLN A 149 -9.39 -5.11 4.15
N GLU A 150 -8.39 -4.95 5.03
CA GLU A 150 -7.05 -5.52 4.82
C GLU A 150 -7.03 -6.96 5.28
N ILE A 151 -6.43 -7.82 4.45
CA ILE A 151 -6.11 -9.20 4.76
C ILE A 151 -4.61 -9.35 4.78
N GLU A 152 -4.06 -9.90 5.86
CA GLU A 152 -2.68 -10.37 5.88
C GLU A 152 -2.64 -11.89 5.92
N ILE A 153 -1.85 -12.50 5.04
CA ILE A 153 -1.59 -13.94 5.02
C ILE A 153 -0.10 -14.16 5.23
N ILE A 154 0.27 -14.91 6.27
CA ILE A 154 1.63 -15.46 6.36
C ILE A 154 1.69 -16.63 5.39
N CYS A 155 2.59 -16.54 4.42
CA CYS A 155 2.78 -17.60 3.44
C CYS A 155 3.45 -18.82 4.08
N GLU A 156 3.10 -20.00 3.61
CA GLU A 156 3.89 -21.22 3.84
C GLU A 156 5.30 -21.04 3.28
N ASP A 157 6.24 -21.88 3.74
CA ASP A 157 7.66 -21.73 3.39
C ASP A 157 7.83 -21.77 1.86
N ILE A 158 8.39 -20.69 1.30
CA ILE A 158 8.74 -20.61 -0.12
C ILE A 158 9.87 -21.61 -0.40
N ASP A 159 9.77 -22.35 -1.51
CA ASP A 159 10.78 -23.33 -1.91
C ASP A 159 12.17 -22.68 -2.00
N GLU A 160 13.20 -23.38 -1.51
CA GLU A 160 14.58 -22.91 -1.49
C GLU A 160 15.12 -22.68 -2.92
N SER A 161 14.51 -23.29 -3.95
CA SER A 161 14.82 -23.00 -5.35
C SER A 161 14.60 -21.53 -5.75
N PHE A 162 13.78 -20.78 -5.00
CA PHE A 162 13.55 -19.35 -5.25
C PHE A 162 14.54 -18.43 -4.53
N ALA A 163 15.49 -18.95 -3.75
CA ALA A 163 16.41 -18.13 -2.94
C ALA A 163 17.27 -17.15 -3.77
N ASP A 164 17.53 -17.48 -5.03
CA ASP A 164 18.27 -16.62 -5.97
C ASP A 164 17.37 -15.56 -6.66
N TYR A 165 16.05 -15.68 -6.54
CA TYR A 165 15.05 -14.83 -7.20
C TYR A 165 14.37 -13.86 -6.24
N VAL A 166 14.21 -14.23 -4.97
CA VAL A 166 13.52 -13.40 -3.98
C VAL A 166 14.43 -12.97 -2.83
N PRO A 167 14.26 -11.74 -2.29
CA PRO A 167 15.09 -11.25 -1.20
C PRO A 167 14.81 -11.94 0.16
N SER A 168 13.67 -12.63 0.31
CA SER A 168 13.32 -13.37 1.53
C SER A 168 12.40 -14.54 1.21
N LEU A 169 12.64 -15.69 1.83
CA LEU A 169 11.75 -16.87 1.74
C LEU A 169 10.65 -16.86 2.80
N LYS A 170 10.73 -15.95 3.80
CA LYS A 170 9.77 -15.87 4.91
C LYS A 170 9.06 -14.53 4.86
N VAL A 171 7.89 -14.55 4.26
CA VAL A 171 7.12 -13.33 3.98
C VAL A 171 5.67 -13.46 4.41
N LYS A 172 5.00 -12.32 4.47
CA LYS A 172 3.55 -12.23 4.45
C LYS A 172 3.08 -11.39 3.26
N THR A 173 1.89 -11.67 2.79
CA THR A 173 1.19 -10.87 1.78
C THR A 173 0.12 -10.01 2.42
N LEU A 174 -0.12 -8.82 1.85
CA LEU A 174 -1.17 -7.88 2.22
C LEU A 174 -2.10 -7.67 1.03
N TYR A 175 -3.39 -7.73 1.27
CA TYR A 175 -4.46 -7.43 0.31
C TYR A 175 -5.34 -6.37 0.94
N SER A 176 -5.46 -5.18 0.34
CA SER A 176 -6.29 -4.10 0.90
C SER A 176 -7.34 -3.61 -0.09
N HIS A 177 -8.25 -2.77 0.41
CA HIS A 177 -9.34 -2.15 -0.34
C HIS A 177 -10.43 -3.13 -0.78
N MET A 178 -10.54 -4.32 -0.17
CA MET A 178 -11.49 -5.38 -0.52
C MET A 178 -12.91 -5.14 0.01
N GLY A 179 -13.49 -3.97 -0.30
CA GLY A 179 -14.85 -3.61 0.10
C GLY A 179 -15.35 -2.30 -0.51
N ASP A 180 -16.58 -1.95 -0.18
CA ASP A 180 -17.29 -0.78 -0.70
C ASP A 180 -17.13 0.43 0.22
N ALA A 181 -16.62 1.54 -0.31
CA ALA A 181 -16.43 2.78 0.46
C ALA A 181 -17.73 3.49 0.87
N VAL A 182 -18.82 3.26 0.16
CA VAL A 182 -20.12 3.92 0.37
C VAL A 182 -21.01 3.08 1.27
N THR A 183 -21.16 1.80 0.96
CA THR A 183 -22.04 0.88 1.70
C THR A 183 -21.35 0.24 2.90
N GLY A 184 -20.01 0.19 2.89
CA GLY A 184 -19.23 -0.54 3.89
C GLY A 184 -19.33 -2.06 3.75
N GLU A 185 -19.87 -2.57 2.63
CA GLU A 185 -19.90 -4.01 2.33
C GLU A 185 -18.48 -4.56 2.24
N TRP A 186 -18.25 -5.73 2.85
CA TRP A 186 -16.99 -6.45 2.74
C TRP A 186 -17.07 -7.36 1.52
N TYR A 187 -16.04 -7.37 0.69
CA TYR A 187 -15.99 -8.24 -0.49
C TYR A 187 -15.16 -9.50 -0.27
N HIS A 188 -14.96 -9.87 0.99
CA HIS A 188 -14.37 -11.14 1.43
C HIS A 188 -15.16 -11.69 2.62
N SER A 189 -14.96 -12.97 2.92
CA SER A 189 -15.52 -13.62 4.11
C SER A 189 -14.47 -14.29 5.00
N LEU A 190 -13.19 -13.98 4.77
CA LEU A 190 -12.04 -14.52 5.49
C LEU A 190 -12.06 -14.21 6.99
N ARG A 191 -11.43 -15.10 7.76
CA ARG A 191 -11.26 -14.98 9.22
C ARG A 191 -9.82 -15.24 9.63
N VAL A 192 -9.39 -14.60 10.71
CA VAL A 192 -8.07 -14.88 11.32
C VAL A 192 -7.99 -16.36 11.72
N GLY A 193 -6.87 -17.00 11.40
CA GLY A 193 -6.63 -18.43 11.61
C GLY A 193 -7.13 -19.32 10.48
N GLN A 194 -7.82 -18.78 9.48
CA GLN A 194 -8.20 -19.53 8.29
C GLN A 194 -6.95 -19.84 7.44
N THR A 195 -6.78 -21.09 7.05
CA THR A 195 -5.81 -21.50 6.03
C THR A 195 -6.42 -21.31 4.65
N VAL A 196 -5.62 -20.82 3.71
CA VAL A 196 -5.99 -20.68 2.30
C VAL A 196 -4.94 -21.34 1.41
N GLN A 197 -5.35 -21.82 0.24
CA GLN A 197 -4.44 -22.35 -0.78
C GLN A 197 -4.08 -21.27 -1.81
N GLN A 198 -2.89 -21.35 -2.39
CA GLN A 198 -2.52 -20.54 -3.56
C GLN A 198 -3.58 -20.73 -4.66
N GLY A 199 -4.06 -19.64 -5.24
CA GLY A 199 -5.15 -19.67 -6.23
C GLY A 199 -6.56 -19.78 -5.64
N GLU A 200 -6.71 -19.91 -4.32
CA GLU A 200 -8.03 -19.87 -3.69
C GLU A 200 -8.63 -18.47 -3.80
N LEU A 201 -9.90 -18.39 -4.21
CA LEU A 201 -10.66 -17.13 -4.22
C LEU A 201 -10.84 -16.62 -2.78
N ILE A 202 -10.23 -15.48 -2.47
CA ILE A 202 -10.30 -14.85 -1.15
C ILE A 202 -11.22 -13.64 -1.09
N GLY A 203 -11.63 -13.10 -2.24
CA GLY A 203 -12.63 -12.04 -2.34
C GLY A 203 -12.61 -11.31 -3.67
N TYR A 204 -12.94 -10.02 -3.63
CA TYR A 204 -12.95 -9.14 -4.80
C TYR A 204 -12.30 -7.79 -4.48
N GLN A 205 -11.74 -7.17 -5.51
CA GLN A 205 -11.30 -5.77 -5.46
C GLN A 205 -12.46 -4.85 -5.04
N GLY A 206 -12.11 -3.76 -4.36
CA GLY A 206 -13.05 -2.73 -3.95
C GLY A 206 -12.39 -1.36 -3.95
N ASN A 207 -13.00 -0.40 -3.26
CA ASN A 207 -12.54 0.99 -3.20
C ASN A 207 -12.56 1.59 -1.79
N ILE A 208 -12.78 0.76 -0.75
CA ILE A 208 -12.80 1.23 0.63
C ILE A 208 -11.41 1.65 1.11
N SER A 209 -11.26 2.90 1.54
CA SER A 209 -10.01 3.44 2.08
C SER A 209 -10.28 4.37 3.25
N SER A 210 -9.64 4.11 4.38
CA SER A 210 -9.63 4.96 5.57
C SER A 210 -8.55 6.04 5.52
N PHE A 211 -7.50 5.86 4.70
CA PHE A 211 -6.42 6.84 4.54
C PHE A 211 -6.77 7.92 3.51
N ALA A 212 -7.35 7.52 2.39
CA ALA A 212 -7.80 8.41 1.32
C ALA A 212 -9.29 8.18 1.02
N PRO A 213 -10.20 8.48 1.97
CA PRO A 213 -11.63 8.20 1.85
C PRO A 213 -12.35 9.05 0.80
N TRP A 214 -11.67 9.89 0.03
CA TRP A 214 -12.23 10.54 -1.16
C TRP A 214 -11.84 9.84 -2.47
N ASN A 215 -10.75 9.07 -2.45
CA ASN A 215 -10.37 8.24 -3.60
C ASN A 215 -11.35 7.07 -3.70
N ARG A 216 -11.94 6.90 -4.89
CA ARG A 216 -12.96 5.87 -5.18
C ARG A 216 -12.53 4.90 -6.27
N VAL A 217 -11.25 4.93 -6.61
CA VAL A 217 -10.65 3.97 -7.54
C VAL A 217 -10.86 2.55 -7.01
N THR A 218 -11.39 1.69 -7.85
CA THR A 218 -11.52 0.25 -7.57
C THR A 218 -10.23 -0.45 -7.94
N HIS A 219 -9.53 -0.99 -6.94
CA HIS A 219 -8.23 -1.62 -7.11
C HIS A 219 -7.97 -2.62 -5.97
N LEU A 220 -6.95 -3.45 -6.18
CA LEU A 220 -6.30 -4.18 -5.09
C LEU A 220 -4.98 -3.48 -4.77
N HIS A 221 -4.75 -3.10 -3.52
CA HIS A 221 -3.39 -2.87 -3.05
C HIS A 221 -2.79 -4.21 -2.62
N PHE A 222 -1.71 -4.62 -3.28
CA PHE A 222 -0.99 -5.85 -2.99
C PHE A 222 0.43 -5.54 -2.53
N GLY A 223 0.81 -6.05 -1.35
CA GLY A 223 2.14 -5.85 -0.77
C GLY A 223 2.76 -7.14 -0.26
N VAL A 224 4.08 -7.23 -0.32
CA VAL A 224 4.87 -8.32 0.25
C VAL A 224 5.80 -7.76 1.32
N TYR A 225 5.87 -8.44 2.47
CA TYR A 225 6.62 -7.95 3.64
C TYR A 225 7.52 -9.03 4.20
N ASP A 226 8.78 -8.67 4.47
CA ASP A 226 9.77 -9.55 5.07
C ASP A 226 9.45 -9.81 6.55
N LEU A 227 9.40 -11.08 6.94
CA LEU A 227 9.22 -11.49 8.34
C LEU A 227 10.54 -11.72 9.07
N THR A 228 11.67 -11.77 8.37
CA THR A 228 12.99 -12.00 8.96
C THR A 228 13.63 -10.73 9.52
N GLN A 229 13.25 -9.56 9.00
CA GLN A 229 13.82 -8.27 9.37
C GLN A 229 12.96 -7.50 10.37
N SER A 230 13.63 -6.82 11.31
CA SER A 230 12.96 -5.91 12.24
C SER A 230 12.31 -4.75 11.49
N GLY A 231 11.09 -4.37 11.87
CA GLY A 231 10.33 -3.32 11.20
C GLY A 231 9.56 -3.78 9.97
N ARG A 232 9.72 -5.05 9.56
CA ARG A 232 8.95 -5.71 8.48
C ARG A 232 8.92 -4.86 7.20
N PRO A 233 10.09 -4.62 6.58
CA PRO A 233 10.15 -3.81 5.37
C PRO A 233 9.28 -4.40 4.26
N SER A 234 8.68 -3.52 3.47
CA SER A 234 8.08 -3.87 2.18
C SER A 234 9.17 -4.36 1.23
N LEU A 235 8.82 -5.36 0.43
CA LEU A 235 9.63 -5.94 -0.64
C LEU A 235 8.96 -5.63 -1.97
N ASP A 236 9.74 -5.63 -3.06
CA ASP A 236 9.18 -5.42 -4.40
C ASP A 236 8.26 -6.60 -4.74
N PRO A 237 6.95 -6.38 -4.97
CA PRO A 237 6.05 -7.46 -5.37
C PRO A 237 6.47 -8.14 -6.67
N SER A 238 7.23 -7.46 -7.54
CA SER A 238 7.70 -8.01 -8.83
C SER A 238 8.46 -9.32 -8.66
N ASP A 239 9.34 -9.38 -7.66
CA ASP A 239 10.16 -10.56 -7.35
C ASP A 239 9.31 -11.78 -7.01
N TYR A 240 8.10 -11.56 -6.49
CA TYR A 240 7.24 -12.62 -5.96
C TYR A 240 6.16 -13.06 -6.92
N ILE A 241 5.62 -12.15 -7.76
CA ILE A 241 4.53 -12.46 -8.71
C ILE A 241 5.01 -12.58 -10.16
N GLY A 242 6.31 -12.35 -10.41
CA GLY A 242 6.94 -12.54 -11.72
C GLY A 242 6.57 -11.51 -12.77
N VAL A 243 5.98 -10.38 -12.36
CA VAL A 243 5.51 -9.31 -13.24
C VAL A 243 5.82 -7.95 -12.62
N SER A 244 6.26 -7.00 -13.44
CA SER A 244 6.73 -5.70 -12.97
C SER A 244 5.66 -4.88 -12.22
N ALA A 245 5.90 -4.64 -10.95
CA ALA A 245 5.13 -3.74 -10.07
C ALA A 245 5.56 -2.26 -10.18
N THR A 246 6.57 -1.97 -11.01
CA THR A 246 7.21 -0.65 -11.15
C THR A 246 6.94 0.00 -12.51
N LYS A 247 6.18 -0.66 -13.38
CA LYS A 247 5.95 -0.23 -14.76
C LYS A 247 4.52 0.22 -15.00
N LEU A 248 4.35 1.51 -15.33
CA LEU A 248 3.06 2.06 -15.74
C LEU A 248 2.55 1.32 -17.00
N GLY A 249 1.27 0.93 -16.98
CA GLY A 249 0.64 0.17 -18.05
C GLY A 249 0.90 -1.34 -18.02
N GLN A 250 1.59 -1.85 -16.99
CA GLN A 250 1.75 -3.28 -16.82
C GLN A 250 0.38 -3.95 -16.61
N LYS A 251 0.11 -4.96 -17.44
CA LYS A 251 -1.06 -5.82 -17.28
C LYS A 251 -0.76 -6.94 -16.30
N PHE A 252 -1.71 -7.23 -15.44
CA PHE A 252 -1.69 -8.34 -14.49
C PHE A 252 -2.77 -9.32 -14.93
N GLU A 253 -2.38 -10.59 -15.13
CA GLU A 253 -3.28 -11.66 -15.55
C GLU A 253 -3.13 -12.86 -14.62
N VAL A 254 -4.22 -13.24 -13.97
CA VAL A 254 -4.22 -14.40 -13.07
C VAL A 254 -4.07 -15.66 -13.90
N ASN A 255 -2.96 -16.37 -13.70
CA ASN A 255 -2.82 -17.75 -14.17
C ASN A 255 -2.93 -18.72 -13.00
N ILE A 256 -4.14 -19.23 -12.77
CA ILE A 256 -4.35 -20.38 -11.89
C ILE A 256 -4.21 -21.58 -12.79
N ASP A 257 -3.01 -22.15 -12.87
CA ASP A 257 -2.81 -23.42 -13.55
C ASP A 257 -3.74 -24.45 -12.88
N THR A 258 -4.84 -24.77 -13.57
CA THR A 258 -5.79 -25.81 -13.18
C THR A 258 -5.14 -27.17 -13.39
N ASN A 259 -4.19 -27.53 -12.53
CA ASN A 259 -3.64 -28.87 -12.46
C ASN A 259 -4.56 -29.81 -11.67
#